data_AF-A0A5M9HY00-F1
#
_entry.id   AF-A0A5M9HY00-F1
#
_cell.length_a   1.000
_cell.length_b   1.000
_cell.length_c   1.000
_cell.angle_alpha   90.00
_cell.angle_beta   90.00
_cell.angle_gamma   90.00
#
_symmetry.space_group_name_H-M   'P 1'
#
loop_
_entity.id
_entity.type
_entity.pdbx_description
1 polymer ?
#
loop_
_entity_poly.entity_id
_entity_poly.type
_entity_poly.pdbx_seq_one_letter_code
_entity_poly.pdbx_strand_id
1 'polypeptide(L)'
;MKKGKSQYDTYCKRILANKIILAWILKYVAEEFVDMDIGQIKECIGTDVQVSEVNVLPGRTNTPGSERIIGESEEDSVPGEGELYYDIRFSIYYARQKQRIKLIINVEAQKEFRPGYSLITRGIFYGARMLSSQKGTEFTGRDYDNIRKVYSIWICMNAPDYIGNAISYYNIQKSDAIPGIPDEKETYDKISVVMICLNPKSEKGNRLTKMLGILLSPRLETGVKIYQLEHEFDIPMENDMGEELNQMCNLSDYVEELGIEKGIEKGIEKHLSQQVKKKLAKGKSVGEIADELEEDEETIRRILKNIE
;
A
#
# COMPACT_ATOMS: atom_id res chain seq x y z
N MET A 1 6.19 -16.16 -10.96
CA MET A 1 6.54 -14.90 -10.25
C MET A 1 5.47 -13.82 -10.35
N LYS A 2 4.96 -13.43 -11.53
CA LYS A 2 3.89 -12.39 -11.63
C LYS A 2 2.60 -12.76 -10.86
N LYS A 3 2.17 -14.03 -10.93
CA LYS A 3 0.95 -14.53 -10.25
C LYS A 3 1.03 -14.45 -8.71
N GLY A 4 2.14 -14.89 -8.11
CA GLY A 4 2.35 -14.83 -6.66
C GLY A 4 2.46 -13.41 -6.11
N LYS A 5 3.10 -12.48 -6.84
CA LYS A 5 3.12 -11.05 -6.47
C LYS A 5 1.72 -10.43 -6.45
N SER A 6 0.90 -10.75 -7.46
CA SER A 6 -0.48 -10.25 -7.56
C SER A 6 -1.38 -10.80 -6.45
N GLN A 7 -1.21 -12.08 -6.06
CA GLN A 7 -1.99 -12.68 -4.98
C GLN A 7 -1.61 -12.11 -3.61
N TYR A 8 -0.31 -11.90 -3.35
CA TYR A 8 0.14 -11.28 -2.10
C TYR A 8 -0.43 -9.86 -1.95
N ASP A 9 -0.42 -9.08 -3.04
CA ASP A 9 -1.02 -7.75 -3.08
C ASP A 9 -2.51 -7.79 -2.73
N THR A 10 -3.27 -8.73 -3.30
CA THR A 10 -4.69 -8.93 -2.96
C THR A 10 -4.91 -9.26 -1.47
N TYR A 11 -4.12 -10.19 -0.90
CA TYR A 11 -4.26 -10.52 0.52
C TYR A 11 -3.90 -9.35 1.44
N CYS A 12 -2.81 -8.64 1.13
CA CYS A 12 -2.40 -7.45 1.87
C CYS A 12 -3.53 -6.41 1.93
N LYS A 13 -4.17 -6.13 0.78
CA LYS A 13 -5.29 -5.19 0.73
C LYS A 13 -6.51 -5.67 1.51
N ARG A 14 -6.87 -6.96 1.42
CA ARG A 14 -8.00 -7.53 2.18
C ARG A 14 -7.79 -7.42 3.69
N ILE A 15 -6.60 -7.80 4.17
CA ILE A 15 -6.23 -7.69 5.59
C ILE A 15 -6.30 -6.24 6.05
N LEU A 16 -5.70 -5.31 5.29
CA LEU A 16 -5.73 -3.88 5.61
C LEU A 16 -7.14 -3.28 5.53
N ALA A 17 -8.03 -3.82 4.69
CA ALA A 17 -9.41 -3.38 4.56
C ALA A 17 -10.30 -3.84 5.72
N ASN A 18 -9.81 -4.70 6.61
CA ASN A 18 -10.56 -5.07 7.80
C ASN A 18 -10.80 -3.85 8.70
N LYS A 19 -12.06 -3.64 9.11
CA LYS A 19 -12.46 -2.46 9.88
C LYS A 19 -11.67 -2.25 11.17
N ILE A 20 -11.23 -3.30 11.86
CA ILE A 20 -10.42 -3.14 13.07
C ILE A 20 -9.03 -2.57 12.74
N ILE A 21 -8.42 -2.99 11.62
CA ILE A 21 -7.12 -2.49 11.16
C ILE A 21 -7.25 -1.04 10.69
N LEU A 22 -8.31 -0.73 9.92
CA LEU A 22 -8.62 0.64 9.51
C LEU A 22 -8.86 1.55 10.72
N ALA A 23 -9.56 1.07 11.75
CA ALA A 23 -9.77 1.83 12.99
C ALA A 23 -8.45 2.11 13.73
N TRP A 24 -7.56 1.12 13.82
CA TRP A 24 -6.20 1.29 14.33
C TRP A 24 -5.41 2.33 13.55
N ILE A 25 -5.47 2.30 12.22
CA ILE A 25 -4.81 3.32 11.39
C ILE A 25 -5.37 4.70 11.73
N LEU A 26 -6.69 4.87 11.65
CA LEU A 26 -7.36 6.16 11.84
C LEU A 26 -7.15 6.75 13.23
N LYS A 27 -7.17 5.94 14.30
CA LYS A 27 -6.88 6.37 15.67
C LYS A 27 -5.57 7.14 15.82
N TYR A 28 -4.55 6.74 15.07
CA TYR A 28 -3.21 7.29 15.19
C TYR A 28 -2.87 8.32 14.13
N VAL A 29 -3.66 8.45 13.05
CA VAL A 29 -3.34 9.32 11.91
C VAL A 29 -4.40 10.36 11.55
N ALA A 30 -5.62 10.23 12.04
CA ALA A 30 -6.67 11.20 11.79
C ALA A 30 -7.03 11.90 13.10
N GLU A 31 -6.84 13.22 13.11
CA GLU A 31 -7.04 14.06 14.30
C GLU A 31 -8.47 13.99 14.85
N GLU A 32 -9.44 13.70 13.98
CA GLU A 32 -10.86 13.58 14.31
C GLU A 32 -11.16 12.44 15.29
N PHE A 33 -10.25 11.47 15.41
CA PHE A 33 -10.45 10.25 16.18
C PHE A 33 -9.49 10.12 17.37
N VAL A 34 -8.71 11.16 17.68
CA VAL A 34 -7.69 11.12 18.74
C VAL A 34 -8.27 10.77 20.11
N ASP A 35 -9.52 11.17 20.38
CA ASP A 35 -10.21 10.95 21.67
C ASP A 35 -11.12 9.71 21.67
N MET A 36 -11.33 9.05 20.53
CA MET A 36 -12.19 7.86 20.42
C MET A 36 -11.39 6.58 20.62
N ASP A 37 -11.95 5.57 21.27
CA ASP A 37 -11.30 4.25 21.29
C ASP A 37 -11.41 3.52 19.94
N ILE A 38 -10.64 2.44 19.77
CA ILE A 38 -10.62 1.67 18.52
C ILE A 38 -11.99 1.10 18.15
N GLY A 39 -12.78 0.66 19.14
CA GLY A 39 -14.12 0.12 18.93
C GLY A 39 -15.09 1.17 18.40
N GLN A 40 -15.09 2.35 19.01
CA GLN A 40 -15.88 3.50 18.57
C GLN A 40 -15.55 3.91 17.13
N ILE A 41 -14.26 3.95 16.78
CA ILE A 41 -13.83 4.29 15.40
C ILE A 41 -14.28 3.20 14.42
N LYS A 42 -14.17 1.92 14.80
CA LYS A 42 -14.62 0.79 13.98
C LYS A 42 -16.11 0.89 13.65
N GLU A 43 -16.94 1.30 14.60
CA GLU A 43 -18.38 1.52 14.40
C GLU A 43 -18.70 2.71 13.48
N CYS A 44 -17.82 3.71 13.44
CA CYS A 44 -17.94 4.86 12.54
C CYS A 44 -17.68 4.51 11.06
N ILE A 45 -16.89 3.45 10.79
CA ILE A 45 -16.53 3.05 9.42
C ILE A 45 -17.77 2.53 8.69
N GLY A 46 -18.06 3.12 7.53
CA GLY A 46 -19.18 2.76 6.67
C GLY A 46 -19.15 1.31 6.19
N THR A 47 -20.25 0.85 5.61
CA THR A 47 -20.34 -0.47 4.98
C THR A 47 -19.82 -0.48 3.54
N ASP A 48 -19.33 0.67 3.06
CA ASP A 48 -18.87 0.95 1.70
C ASP A 48 -17.35 0.78 1.53
N VAL A 49 -16.73 -0.16 2.27
CA VAL A 49 -15.30 -0.47 2.10
C VAL A 49 -15.09 -1.20 0.78
N GLN A 50 -14.34 -0.57 -0.12
CA GLN A 50 -14.10 -1.03 -1.50
C GLN A 50 -12.62 -1.30 -1.73
N VAL A 51 -12.27 -2.47 -2.25
CA VAL A 51 -10.88 -2.91 -2.45
C VAL A 51 -10.57 -3.04 -3.95
N SER A 52 -9.76 -2.13 -4.51
CA SER A 52 -9.40 -2.13 -5.94
C SER A 52 -10.59 -2.01 -6.91
N GLU A 53 -11.69 -1.41 -6.47
CA GLU A 53 -12.93 -1.27 -7.26
C GLU A 53 -13.16 0.15 -7.80
N VAL A 54 -12.71 1.18 -7.09
CA VAL A 54 -12.97 2.58 -7.46
C VAL A 54 -11.84 3.11 -8.31
N ASN A 55 -12.18 3.59 -9.51
CA ASN A 55 -11.21 4.19 -10.40
C ASN A 55 -10.73 5.56 -9.85
N VAL A 56 -9.48 5.92 -10.12
CA VAL A 56 -8.86 7.21 -9.73
C VAL A 56 -9.06 8.28 -10.81
N LEU A 57 -9.34 7.86 -12.05
CA LEU A 57 -9.42 8.73 -13.23
C LEU A 57 -10.81 9.37 -13.38
N PRO A 58 -10.89 10.57 -13.95
CA PRO A 58 -12.12 11.38 -13.97
C PRO A 58 -13.20 10.70 -14.80
N GLY A 59 -14.47 10.95 -14.45
CA GLY A 59 -15.63 10.34 -15.12
C GLY A 59 -15.86 8.85 -14.82
N ARG A 60 -14.93 8.19 -14.10
CA ARG A 60 -15.03 6.77 -13.67
C ARG A 60 -14.87 6.56 -12.16
N THR A 61 -14.58 7.61 -11.41
CA THR A 61 -14.46 7.61 -9.93
C THR A 61 -15.82 7.50 -9.21
N ASN A 62 -16.91 7.82 -9.91
CA ASN A 62 -18.27 7.77 -9.37
C ASN A 62 -18.95 6.49 -9.86
N THR A 63 -18.85 5.41 -9.07
CA THR A 63 -19.48 4.12 -9.37
C THR A 63 -21.00 4.27 -9.52
N PRO A 64 -21.68 3.60 -10.46
CA PRO A 64 -23.12 3.72 -10.66
C PRO A 64 -23.90 3.02 -9.53
N GLY A 65 -24.06 3.69 -8.39
CA GLY A 65 -25.08 3.39 -7.38
C GLY A 65 -26.42 4.02 -7.77
N SER A 66 -27.52 3.41 -7.30
CA SER A 66 -28.92 3.56 -7.77
C SER A 66 -29.58 4.95 -7.65
N GLU A 67 -28.86 6.01 -7.31
CA GLU A 67 -29.41 7.36 -7.16
C GLU A 67 -28.57 8.38 -7.92
N ARG A 68 -28.71 8.39 -9.24
CA ARG A 68 -28.42 9.61 -10.00
C ARG A 68 -29.59 10.57 -9.83
N ILE A 69 -29.33 11.76 -9.33
CA ILE A 69 -30.13 12.93 -9.72
C ILE A 69 -29.60 13.33 -11.10
N ILE A 70 -30.41 13.08 -12.14
CA ILE A 70 -30.09 13.46 -13.52
C ILE A 70 -30.09 14.99 -13.58
N GLY A 71 -28.90 15.58 -13.66
CA GLY A 71 -28.70 17.01 -13.82
C GLY A 71 -27.30 17.28 -14.37
N GLU A 72 -27.23 17.42 -15.69
CA GLU A 72 -26.18 18.06 -16.51
C GLU A 72 -24.72 17.78 -16.12
N SER A 73 -24.19 16.67 -16.66
CA SER A 73 -22.74 16.44 -16.79
C SER A 73 -22.30 16.78 -18.21
N GLU A 74 -22.09 18.06 -18.51
CA GLU A 74 -21.20 18.45 -19.60
C GLU A 74 -19.79 18.59 -19.02
N GLU A 75 -18.82 17.98 -19.68
CA GLU A 75 -17.37 18.09 -19.44
C GLU A 75 -16.80 17.40 -18.18
N ASP A 76 -16.61 16.07 -18.23
CA ASP A 76 -15.54 15.45 -17.43
C ASP A 76 -15.05 14.10 -17.99
N SER A 77 -14.93 14.01 -19.33
CA SER A 77 -14.26 12.88 -19.98
C SER A 77 -12.84 13.29 -20.37
N VAL A 78 -11.83 12.70 -19.75
CA VAL A 78 -10.43 12.81 -20.19
C VAL A 78 -10.01 11.48 -20.82
N PRO A 79 -9.97 11.36 -22.17
CA PRO A 79 -9.50 10.15 -22.84
C PRO A 79 -7.98 9.98 -22.72
N GLY A 80 -7.49 8.77 -22.41
CA GLY A 80 -6.08 8.38 -22.59
C GLY A 80 -5.25 8.05 -21.35
N GLU A 81 -5.81 8.10 -20.14
CA GLU A 81 -5.02 7.98 -18.87
C GLU A 81 -4.80 6.53 -18.35
N GLY A 82 -5.22 5.49 -19.08
CA GLY A 82 -5.14 4.09 -18.61
C GLY A 82 -6.25 3.73 -17.61
N GLU A 83 -6.06 2.75 -16.74
CA GLU A 83 -6.95 2.47 -15.61
C GLU A 83 -6.16 2.42 -14.30
N LEU A 84 -6.48 3.33 -13.37
CA LEU A 84 -5.90 3.36 -12.02
C LEU A 84 -7.02 3.15 -11.02
N TYR A 85 -6.80 2.31 -10.01
CA TYR A 85 -7.77 2.04 -8.95
C TYR A 85 -7.18 2.38 -7.59
N TYR A 86 -8.05 2.80 -6.66
CA TYR A 86 -7.69 2.94 -5.26
C TYR A 86 -7.54 1.57 -4.62
N ASP A 87 -6.51 1.38 -3.79
CA ASP A 87 -6.29 0.11 -3.11
C ASP A 87 -7.43 -0.20 -2.13
N ILE A 88 -7.75 0.73 -1.22
CA ILE A 88 -8.84 0.62 -0.24
C ILE A 88 -9.49 1.98 -0.09
N ARG A 89 -10.74 2.14 -0.54
CA ARG A 89 -11.51 3.38 -0.40
C ARG A 89 -12.77 3.14 0.42
N PHE A 90 -13.08 4.05 1.35
CA PHE A 90 -14.26 3.94 2.20
C PHE A 90 -14.68 5.28 2.80
N SER A 91 -15.91 5.34 3.32
CA SER A 91 -16.39 6.48 4.10
C SER A 91 -16.33 6.18 5.60
N ILE A 92 -16.04 7.20 6.40
CA ILE A 92 -16.21 7.15 7.86
C ILE A 92 -17.14 8.27 8.31
N TYR A 93 -18.06 7.94 9.23
CA TYR A 93 -19.08 8.84 9.73
C TYR A 93 -18.95 9.00 11.23
N TYR A 94 -18.74 10.22 11.71
CA TYR A 94 -18.61 10.48 13.14
C TYR A 94 -19.44 11.68 13.57
N ALA A 95 -19.75 11.75 14.86
CA ALA A 95 -20.51 12.85 15.44
C ALA A 95 -19.55 13.86 16.08
N ARG A 96 -19.66 15.13 15.67
CA ARG A 96 -18.99 16.26 16.35
C ARG A 96 -20.01 17.37 16.53
N GLN A 97 -20.12 17.89 17.76
CA GLN A 97 -21.04 19.00 18.08
C GLN A 97 -22.48 18.77 17.58
N LYS A 98 -23.00 17.53 17.71
CA LYS A 98 -24.34 17.10 17.25
C LYS A 98 -24.55 17.07 15.73
N GLN A 99 -23.51 17.26 14.93
CA GLN A 99 -23.55 17.08 13.47
C GLN A 99 -22.86 15.77 13.08
N ARG A 100 -23.47 15.07 12.11
CA ARG A 100 -22.87 13.89 11.48
C ARG A 100 -21.93 14.35 10.36
N ILE A 101 -20.64 14.11 10.55
CA ILE A 101 -19.59 14.47 9.59
C ILE A 101 -19.17 13.21 8.85
N LYS A 102 -19.01 13.32 7.52
CA LYS A 102 -18.45 12.28 6.66
C LYS A 102 -17.03 12.66 6.23
N LEU A 103 -16.11 11.70 6.31
CA LEU A 103 -14.79 11.78 5.68
C LEU A 103 -14.68 10.68 4.61
N ILE A 104 -13.89 10.93 3.57
CA ILE A 104 -13.58 9.95 2.52
C ILE A 104 -12.11 9.55 2.65
N ILE A 105 -11.84 8.26 2.82
CA ILE A 105 -10.52 7.76 3.14
C ILE A 105 -10.04 6.84 2.01
N ASN A 106 -8.77 6.96 1.66
CA ASN A 106 -8.02 5.99 0.87
C ASN A 106 -6.81 5.49 1.66
N VAL A 107 -6.59 4.17 1.66
CA VAL A 107 -5.38 3.53 2.22
C VAL A 107 -4.67 2.76 1.11
N GLU A 108 -3.41 3.11 0.86
CA GLU A 108 -2.54 2.47 -0.14
C GLU A 108 -1.41 1.73 0.55
N ALA A 109 -1.11 0.52 0.07
CA ALA A 109 0.03 -0.25 0.53
C ALA A 109 1.13 -0.24 -0.53
N GLN A 110 2.35 0.16 -0.16
CA GLN A 110 3.48 0.20 -1.07
C GLN A 110 4.67 -0.55 -0.51
N LYS A 111 5.26 -1.43 -1.32
CA LYS A 111 6.42 -2.23 -0.92
C LYS A 111 7.66 -1.37 -0.74
N GLU A 112 7.91 -0.44 -1.66
CA GLU A 112 9.14 0.33 -1.73
C GLU A 112 8.90 1.80 -1.42
N PHE A 113 9.84 2.43 -0.72
CA PHE A 113 9.78 3.86 -0.38
C PHE A 113 10.00 4.78 -1.60
N ARG A 114 10.73 4.30 -2.61
CA ARG A 114 11.01 5.01 -3.86
C ARG A 114 10.83 4.08 -5.06
N PRO A 115 9.59 3.83 -5.51
CA PRO A 115 9.32 2.95 -6.66
C PRO A 115 9.70 3.58 -8.03
N GLY A 116 10.52 4.64 -8.05
CA GLY A 116 10.83 5.44 -9.25
C GLY A 116 10.12 6.80 -9.32
N TYR A 117 9.27 7.12 -8.34
CA TYR A 117 8.60 8.43 -8.20
C TYR A 117 8.35 8.76 -6.72
N SER A 118 7.92 9.99 -6.45
CA SER A 118 7.55 10.45 -5.10
C SER A 118 6.18 9.91 -4.68
N LEU A 119 6.13 9.09 -3.63
CA LEU A 119 4.88 8.62 -3.04
C LEU A 119 4.03 9.78 -2.51
N ILE A 120 4.66 10.84 -2.00
CA ILE A 120 3.97 12.04 -1.51
C ILE A 120 3.21 12.71 -2.66
N THR A 121 3.85 12.87 -3.82
CA THR A 121 3.22 13.48 -5.00
C THR A 121 2.06 12.63 -5.50
N ARG A 122 2.21 11.30 -5.50
CA ARG A 122 1.11 10.38 -5.85
C ARG A 122 -0.03 10.45 -4.84
N GLY A 123 0.26 10.55 -3.55
CA GLY A 123 -0.74 10.73 -2.50
C GLY A 123 -1.52 12.03 -2.63
N ILE A 124 -0.85 13.14 -2.98
CA ILE A 124 -1.51 14.41 -3.30
C ILE A 124 -2.42 14.25 -4.52
N PHE A 125 -1.95 13.62 -5.60
CA PHE A 125 -2.77 13.36 -6.79
C PHE A 125 -4.04 12.56 -6.45
N TYR A 126 -3.90 11.50 -5.65
CA TYR A 126 -5.01 10.64 -5.24
C TYR A 126 -6.01 11.39 -4.35
N GLY A 127 -5.51 12.17 -3.38
CA GLY A 127 -6.36 13.02 -2.54
C GLY A 127 -7.09 14.09 -3.35
N ALA A 128 -6.41 14.73 -4.30
CA ALA A 128 -7.04 15.72 -5.19
C ALA A 128 -8.14 15.09 -6.05
N ARG A 129 -7.94 13.87 -6.56
CA ARG A 129 -8.96 13.13 -7.31
C ARG A 129 -10.16 12.74 -6.44
N MET A 130 -9.93 12.35 -5.19
CA MET A 130 -11.01 12.13 -4.22
C MET A 130 -11.79 13.41 -3.88
N LEU A 131 -11.14 14.58 -3.85
CA LEU A 131 -11.81 15.86 -3.68
C LEU A 131 -12.68 16.20 -4.89
N SER A 132 -12.11 16.14 -6.10
CA SER A 132 -12.82 16.51 -7.31
C SER A 132 -14.00 15.58 -7.61
N SER A 133 -13.89 14.28 -7.31
CA SER A 133 -14.95 13.30 -7.55
C SER A 133 -16.23 13.53 -6.74
N GLN A 134 -16.18 14.38 -5.72
CA GLN A 134 -17.34 14.70 -4.88
C GLN A 134 -18.42 15.53 -5.60
N LYS A 135 -18.07 16.16 -6.73
CA LYS A 135 -19.04 16.89 -7.54
C LYS A 135 -20.09 15.93 -8.10
N GLY A 136 -21.37 16.25 -7.85
CA GLY A 136 -22.49 15.41 -8.25
C GLY A 136 -22.74 14.19 -7.36
N THR A 137 -21.97 14.02 -6.28
CA THR A 137 -22.15 12.93 -5.30
C THR A 137 -22.31 13.48 -3.88
N GLU A 138 -21.34 14.22 -3.36
CA GLU A 138 -21.41 14.85 -2.03
C GLU A 138 -22.01 16.26 -2.06
N PHE A 139 -21.85 16.97 -3.18
CA PHE A 139 -22.40 18.31 -3.39
C PHE A 139 -22.76 18.55 -4.86
N THR A 140 -23.65 19.52 -5.12
CA THR A 140 -24.10 19.89 -6.47
C THR A 140 -24.00 21.40 -6.69
N GLY A 141 -24.17 21.87 -7.93
CA GLY A 141 -24.15 23.31 -8.21
C GLY A 141 -22.87 24.00 -7.73
N ARG A 142 -22.98 25.09 -6.98
CA ARG A 142 -21.83 25.85 -6.44
C ARG A 142 -21.62 25.64 -4.93
N ASP A 143 -22.16 24.55 -4.39
CA ASP A 143 -22.16 24.26 -2.95
C ASP A 143 -20.81 23.67 -2.47
N TYR A 144 -19.74 24.43 -2.66
CA TYR A 144 -18.37 23.99 -2.34
C TYR A 144 -18.14 23.82 -0.83
N ASP A 145 -18.93 24.49 0.00
CA ASP A 145 -18.83 24.38 1.46
C ASP A 145 -19.14 22.95 1.95
N ASN A 146 -19.94 22.19 1.18
CA ASN A 146 -20.26 20.80 1.46
C ASN A 146 -19.20 19.78 1.03
N ILE A 147 -18.06 20.22 0.46
CA ILE A 147 -16.92 19.33 0.19
C ILE A 147 -16.46 18.69 1.50
N ARG A 148 -16.46 17.35 1.50
CA ARG A 148 -15.99 16.49 2.57
C ARG A 148 -14.47 16.42 2.56
N LYS A 149 -13.87 16.45 3.74
CA LYS A 149 -12.43 16.26 3.91
C LYS A 149 -12.04 14.84 3.48
N VAL A 150 -10.90 14.72 2.82
CA VAL A 150 -10.36 13.45 2.34
C VAL A 150 -9.01 13.13 2.98
N TYR A 151 -8.74 11.84 3.19
CA TYR A 151 -7.44 11.35 3.63
C TYR A 151 -6.84 10.39 2.60
N SER A 152 -5.61 10.66 2.15
CA SER A 152 -4.79 9.75 1.35
C SER A 152 -3.67 9.18 2.21
N ILE A 153 -3.84 7.96 2.72
CA ILE A 153 -2.93 7.32 3.67
C ILE A 153 -2.08 6.28 2.93
N TRP A 154 -0.76 6.34 3.09
CA TRP A 154 0.19 5.49 2.40
C TRP A 154 1.04 4.73 3.40
N ILE A 155 0.95 3.40 3.37
CA ILE A 155 1.75 2.50 4.19
C ILE A 155 2.92 1.98 3.35
N CYS A 156 4.14 2.38 3.69
CA CYS A 156 5.35 1.94 3.03
C CYS A 156 6.06 0.86 3.87
N MET A 157 6.12 -0.37 3.38
CA MET A 157 6.57 -1.53 4.18
C MET A 157 8.08 -1.67 4.34
N ASN A 158 8.88 -1.18 3.40
CA ASN A 158 10.35 -1.32 3.42
C ASN A 158 11.04 0.04 3.31
N ALA A 159 10.83 0.91 4.29
CA ALA A 159 11.53 2.18 4.37
C ALA A 159 12.98 2.00 4.83
N PRO A 160 13.94 2.83 4.39
CA PRO A 160 15.31 2.82 4.91
C PRO A 160 15.38 3.03 6.43
N ASP A 161 16.40 2.48 7.09
CA ASP A 161 16.56 2.51 8.56
C ASP A 161 16.48 3.95 9.14
N TYR A 162 17.06 4.95 8.45
CA TYR A 162 17.03 6.34 8.90
C TYR A 162 15.62 6.98 8.88
N ILE A 163 14.69 6.42 8.10
CA ILE A 163 13.27 6.83 8.01
C ILE A 163 12.36 5.93 8.83
N GLY A 164 12.68 4.63 8.93
CA GLY A 164 11.82 3.57 9.41
C GLY A 164 10.99 3.90 10.66
N ASN A 165 9.73 3.46 10.66
CA ASN A 165 8.72 3.69 11.69
C ASN A 165 8.37 5.18 11.93
N ALA A 166 8.56 6.03 10.92
CA ALA A 166 8.10 7.42 10.94
C ALA A 166 6.70 7.58 10.33
N ILE A 167 5.98 8.58 10.84
CA ILE A 167 4.71 9.04 10.27
C ILE A 167 4.86 10.52 9.91
N SER A 168 4.41 10.93 8.73
CA SER A 168 4.42 12.32 8.29
C SER A 168 3.06 12.72 7.72
N TYR A 169 2.69 13.97 7.97
CA TYR A 169 1.43 14.57 7.53
C TYR A 169 1.71 15.70 6.54
N TYR A 170 0.95 15.72 5.45
CA TYR A 170 0.97 16.79 4.46
C TYR A 170 -0.46 17.29 4.31
N ASN A 171 -0.77 18.34 5.06
CA ASN A 171 -2.11 18.90 5.20
C ASN A 171 -2.13 20.32 4.63
N ILE A 172 -3.32 20.79 4.25
CA ILE A 172 -3.48 22.22 3.96
C ILE A 172 -3.46 22.97 5.30
N GLN A 173 -2.53 23.93 5.40
CA GLN A 173 -2.44 24.84 6.53
C GLN A 173 -2.45 26.27 6.01
N LYS A 174 -3.26 27.10 6.66
CA LYS A 174 -3.24 28.54 6.42
C LYS A 174 -2.00 29.16 7.05
N SER A 175 -1.35 30.05 6.31
CA SER A 175 -0.28 30.90 6.81
C SER A 175 -0.49 32.31 6.28
N ASP A 176 -0.42 33.29 7.16
CA ASP A 176 -0.65 34.69 6.81
C ASP A 176 0.68 35.43 6.71
N ALA A 177 0.98 36.00 5.54
CA ALA A 177 2.07 36.96 5.41
C ALA A 177 1.70 38.30 6.08
N ILE A 178 0.42 38.67 6.03
CA ILE A 178 -0.19 39.80 6.74
C ILE A 178 -1.47 39.29 7.39
N PRO A 179 -1.60 39.34 8.73
CA PRO A 179 -2.79 38.86 9.43
C PRO A 179 -4.05 39.68 9.10
N GLY A 180 -5.23 39.04 9.17
CA GLY A 180 -6.52 39.75 9.08
C GLY A 180 -7.67 38.96 8.47
N ILE A 181 -7.39 37.82 7.83
CA ILE A 181 -8.42 36.94 7.27
C ILE A 181 -8.88 35.97 8.37
N PRO A 182 -10.17 35.90 8.76
CA PRO A 182 -10.63 35.07 9.89
C PRO A 182 -11.24 33.74 9.43
N ASP A 183 -10.53 32.95 8.61
CA ASP A 183 -11.04 31.66 8.11
C ASP A 183 -11.16 30.60 9.21
N GLU A 184 -12.24 29.82 9.17
CA GLU A 184 -12.43 28.61 9.99
C GLU A 184 -11.62 27.44 9.43
N LYS A 185 -11.03 26.59 10.27
CA LYS A 185 -10.13 25.50 9.85
C LYS A 185 -10.80 24.57 8.84
N GLU A 186 -12.06 24.27 9.06
CA GLU A 186 -12.90 23.36 8.28
C GLU A 186 -13.09 23.80 6.82
N THR A 187 -12.83 25.07 6.50
CA THR A 187 -12.93 25.63 5.14
C THR A 187 -11.73 25.27 4.28
N TYR A 188 -10.52 25.26 4.84
CA TYR A 188 -9.28 24.96 4.10
C TYR A 188 -8.75 23.54 4.34
N ASP A 189 -9.06 22.93 5.48
CA ASP A 189 -8.62 21.57 5.84
C ASP A 189 -9.46 20.51 5.13
N LYS A 190 -9.29 20.40 3.81
CA LYS A 190 -10.06 19.49 2.94
C LYS A 190 -9.26 18.26 2.50
N ILE A 191 -7.94 18.26 2.62
CA ILE A 191 -7.08 17.14 2.21
C ILE A 191 -5.95 16.94 3.21
N SER A 192 -5.77 15.68 3.60
CA SER A 192 -4.63 15.20 4.37
C SER A 192 -3.97 14.04 3.65
N VAL A 193 -2.67 14.13 3.39
CA VAL A 193 -1.86 13.02 2.90
C VAL A 193 -0.98 12.54 4.04
N VAL A 194 -1.03 11.24 4.34
CA VAL A 194 -0.27 10.64 5.44
C VAL A 194 0.69 9.60 4.89
N MET A 195 1.96 9.70 5.27
CA MET A 195 2.97 8.68 4.97
C MET A 195 3.31 7.92 6.26
N ILE A 196 3.03 6.62 6.29
CA ILE A 196 3.41 5.69 7.36
C ILE A 196 4.54 4.82 6.82
N CYS A 197 5.76 5.02 7.29
CA CYS A 197 6.92 4.26 6.83
C CYS A 197 7.28 3.20 7.86
N LEU A 198 7.36 1.94 7.47
CA LEU A 198 7.68 0.81 8.34
C LEU A 198 9.10 0.32 8.07
N ASN A 199 9.79 -0.05 9.14
CA ASN A 199 11.03 -0.81 9.06
C ASN A 199 11.20 -1.65 10.33
N PRO A 200 11.30 -2.98 10.23
CA PRO A 200 11.41 -3.87 11.39
C PRO A 200 12.72 -3.69 12.17
N LYS A 201 13.73 -3.03 11.62
CA LYS A 201 15.01 -2.74 12.26
C LYS A 201 15.04 -1.40 12.99
N SER A 202 14.06 -0.53 12.76
CA SER A 202 14.05 0.81 13.36
C SER A 202 13.56 0.74 14.81
N GLU A 203 14.29 1.37 15.72
CA GLU A 203 13.88 1.56 17.12
C GLU A 203 12.83 2.67 17.29
N LYS A 204 12.62 3.49 16.25
CA LYS A 204 11.54 4.50 16.25
C LYS A 204 10.18 3.82 16.20
N GLY A 205 9.14 4.59 16.51
CA GLY A 205 7.76 4.22 16.21
C GLY A 205 6.80 4.48 17.36
N ASN A 206 5.55 4.09 17.11
CA ASN A 206 4.48 4.08 18.09
C ASN A 206 3.74 2.73 18.03
N ARG A 207 2.63 2.60 18.78
CA ARG A 207 1.80 1.39 18.76
C ARG A 207 1.28 1.06 17.35
N LEU A 208 0.90 2.05 16.54
CA LEU A 208 0.46 1.81 15.16
C LEU A 208 1.57 1.20 14.30
N THR A 209 2.76 1.80 14.27
CA THR A 209 3.87 1.28 13.45
C THR A 209 4.34 -0.09 13.93
N LYS A 210 4.26 -0.36 15.25
CA LYS A 210 4.51 -1.70 15.80
C LYS A 210 3.47 -2.71 15.30
N MET A 211 2.18 -2.38 15.41
CA MET A 211 1.08 -3.24 14.95
C MET A 211 1.21 -3.55 13.46
N LEU A 212 1.32 -2.51 12.61
CA LEU A 212 1.46 -2.69 11.16
C LEU A 212 2.76 -3.42 10.80
N GLY A 213 3.84 -3.15 11.55
CA GLY A 213 5.11 -3.85 11.41
C GLY A 213 4.99 -5.34 11.67
N ILE A 214 4.20 -5.76 12.66
CA ILE A 214 3.91 -7.18 12.94
C ILE A 214 3.03 -7.77 11.83
N LEU A 215 1.91 -7.12 11.54
CA LEU A 215 0.90 -7.55 10.56
C LEU A 215 1.53 -7.82 9.18
N LEU A 216 2.33 -6.87 8.70
CA LEU A 216 2.92 -6.88 7.36
C LEU A 216 4.35 -7.43 7.32
N SER A 217 4.90 -7.91 8.45
CA SER A 217 6.27 -8.46 8.48
C SER A 217 6.39 -9.68 7.58
N PRO A 218 7.33 -9.74 6.64
CA PRO A 218 7.59 -10.96 5.89
C PRO A 218 8.40 -11.99 6.69
N ARG A 219 8.90 -11.64 7.89
CA ARG A 219 9.86 -12.47 8.65
C ARG A 219 9.29 -13.11 9.91
N LEU A 220 8.18 -12.57 10.42
CA LEU A 220 7.56 -13.12 11.62
C LEU A 220 6.73 -14.33 11.23
N GLU A 221 6.91 -15.42 11.98
CA GLU A 221 6.10 -16.61 11.86
C GLU A 221 4.62 -16.26 12.10
N THR A 222 3.73 -16.88 11.35
CA THR A 222 2.31 -16.54 11.39
C THR A 222 1.68 -16.74 12.77
N GLY A 223 2.04 -17.81 13.48
CA GLY A 223 1.56 -18.06 14.85
C GLY A 223 1.96 -16.94 15.81
N VAL A 224 3.19 -16.41 15.68
CA VAL A 224 3.68 -15.27 16.47
C VAL A 224 2.89 -14.00 16.12
N LYS A 225 2.65 -13.75 14.83
CA LYS A 225 1.84 -12.59 14.42
C LYS A 225 0.43 -12.64 15.02
N ILE A 226 -0.24 -13.78 14.87
CA ILE A 226 -1.59 -14.02 15.41
C ILE A 226 -1.61 -13.73 16.90
N TYR A 227 -0.69 -14.35 17.66
CA TYR A 227 -0.61 -14.17 19.09
C TYR A 227 -0.40 -12.71 19.49
N GLN A 228 0.55 -12.01 18.86
CA GLN A 228 0.86 -10.62 19.18
C GLN A 228 -0.28 -9.66 18.80
N LEU A 229 -0.89 -9.83 17.63
CA LEU A 229 -2.02 -9.01 17.20
C LEU A 229 -3.21 -9.16 18.15
N GLU A 230 -3.48 -10.38 18.60
CA GLU A 230 -4.58 -10.67 19.51
C GLU A 230 -4.33 -10.15 20.93
N HIS A 231 -3.16 -10.43 21.50
CA HIS A 231 -2.90 -10.18 22.93
C HIS A 231 -2.32 -8.78 23.22
N GLU A 232 -1.60 -8.16 22.26
CA GLU A 232 -1.00 -6.82 22.46
C GLU A 232 -1.83 -5.69 21.85
N PHE A 233 -2.70 -6.00 20.88
CA PHE A 233 -3.48 -5.02 20.11
C PHE A 233 -4.98 -5.30 20.10
N ASP A 234 -5.45 -6.32 20.81
CA ASP A 234 -6.86 -6.67 20.93
C ASP A 234 -7.54 -6.87 19.55
N ILE A 235 -6.79 -7.40 18.58
CA ILE A 235 -7.27 -7.69 17.22
C ILE A 235 -7.70 -9.16 17.19
N PRO A 236 -9.00 -9.48 17.06
CA PRO A 236 -9.48 -10.87 17.08
C PRO A 236 -8.95 -11.64 15.87
N MET A 237 -8.23 -12.74 16.11
CA MET A 237 -7.58 -13.52 15.05
C MET A 237 -8.29 -14.85 14.73
N GLU A 238 -9.26 -15.28 15.54
CA GLU A 238 -10.02 -16.53 15.34
C GLU A 238 -10.98 -16.52 14.13
N ASN A 239 -11.14 -15.38 13.46
CA ASN A 239 -12.07 -15.17 12.35
C ASN A 239 -11.34 -15.19 10.98
N ASP A 240 -12.05 -14.82 9.91
CA ASP A 240 -11.54 -14.67 8.53
C ASP A 240 -10.19 -13.92 8.44
N MET A 241 -9.91 -12.99 9.36
CA MET A 241 -8.62 -12.29 9.40
C MET A 241 -7.42 -13.23 9.64
N GLY A 242 -7.54 -14.19 10.57
CA GLY A 242 -6.48 -15.16 10.84
C GLY A 242 -6.24 -16.06 9.64
N GLU A 243 -7.31 -16.47 8.95
CA GLU A 243 -7.22 -17.26 7.72
C GLU A 243 -6.55 -16.47 6.58
N GLU A 244 -6.95 -15.22 6.36
CA GLU A 244 -6.32 -14.34 5.37
C GLU A 244 -4.83 -14.12 5.66
N LEU A 245 -4.48 -13.90 6.94
CA LEU A 245 -3.09 -13.74 7.36
C LEU A 245 -2.27 -15.02 7.12
N ASN A 246 -2.83 -16.19 7.44
CA ASN A 246 -2.24 -17.49 7.15
C ASN A 246 -1.99 -17.68 5.65
N GLN A 247 -2.98 -17.38 4.80
CA GLN A 247 -2.85 -17.49 3.36
C GLN A 247 -1.78 -16.53 2.81
N MET A 248 -1.72 -15.30 3.32
CA MET A 248 -0.69 -14.33 2.93
C MET A 248 0.72 -14.79 3.29
N CYS A 249 0.92 -15.35 4.48
CA CYS A 249 2.24 -15.81 4.94
C CYS A 249 2.69 -17.06 4.17
N ASN A 250 1.82 -18.07 4.02
CA ASN A 250 2.12 -19.28 3.24
C ASN A 250 2.53 -18.95 1.79
N LEU A 251 1.88 -17.94 1.19
CA LEU A 251 2.24 -17.47 -0.14
C LEU A 251 3.60 -16.76 -0.15
N SER A 252 3.92 -15.99 0.89
CA SER A 252 5.22 -15.34 1.04
C SER A 252 6.34 -16.38 1.11
N ASP A 253 6.18 -17.40 1.96
CA ASP A 253 7.16 -18.46 2.16
C ASP A 253 7.42 -19.23 0.86
N TYR A 254 6.36 -19.64 0.15
CA TYR A 254 6.48 -20.32 -1.13
C TYR A 254 7.22 -19.47 -2.19
N VAL A 255 6.95 -18.16 -2.21
CA VAL A 255 7.64 -17.24 -3.15
C VAL A 255 9.10 -17.03 -2.76
N GLU A 256 9.42 -17.02 -1.47
CA GLU A 256 10.78 -16.94 -0.95
C GLU A 256 11.58 -18.20 -1.28
N GLU A 257 11.03 -19.40 -1.04
CA GLU A 257 11.62 -20.69 -1.40
C GLU A 257 11.97 -20.76 -2.90
N LEU A 258 11.00 -20.45 -3.78
CA LEU A 258 11.24 -20.37 -5.23
C LEU A 258 12.30 -19.32 -5.60
N GLY A 259 12.43 -18.27 -4.81
CA GLY A 259 13.44 -17.24 -4.98
C GLY A 259 14.84 -17.74 -4.62
N ILE A 260 14.96 -18.49 -3.54
CA ILE A 260 16.20 -19.12 -3.06
C ILE A 260 16.65 -20.19 -4.05
N GLU A 261 15.78 -21.11 -4.47
CA GLU A 261 16.10 -22.16 -5.45
C GLU A 261 16.67 -21.55 -6.74
N LYS A 262 15.98 -20.56 -7.32
CA LYS A 262 16.47 -19.86 -8.51
C LYS A 262 17.76 -19.09 -8.28
N GLY A 263 17.96 -18.57 -7.07
CA GLY A 263 19.19 -17.91 -6.67
C GLY A 263 20.38 -18.88 -6.66
N ILE A 264 20.17 -20.07 -6.12
CA ILE A 264 21.16 -21.16 -6.08
C ILE A 264 21.47 -21.64 -7.50
N GLU A 265 20.46 -21.96 -8.32
CA GLU A 265 20.64 -22.39 -9.71
C GLU A 265 21.45 -21.37 -10.53
N LYS A 266 21.07 -20.08 -10.46
CA LYS A 266 21.82 -19.01 -11.14
C LYS A 266 23.23 -18.85 -10.59
N GLY A 267 23.42 -19.07 -9.29
CA GLY A 267 24.73 -19.05 -8.64
C GLY A 267 25.64 -20.14 -9.20
N ILE A 268 25.12 -21.37 -9.29
CA ILE A 268 25.81 -22.53 -9.87
C ILE A 268 26.14 -22.26 -11.35
N GLU A 269 25.17 -21.83 -12.15
CA GLU A 269 25.35 -21.54 -13.58
C GLU A 269 26.40 -20.43 -13.81
N LYS A 270 26.33 -19.35 -13.03
CA LYS A 270 27.31 -18.26 -13.10
C LYS A 270 28.70 -18.73 -12.69
N HIS A 271 28.80 -19.57 -11.66
CA HIS A 271 30.07 -20.13 -11.22
C HIS A 271 30.67 -21.03 -12.30
N LEU A 272 29.87 -21.93 -12.87
CA LEU A 272 30.27 -22.82 -13.96
C LEU A 272 30.74 -22.00 -15.18
N SER A 273 29.98 -20.99 -15.58
CA SER A 273 30.36 -20.06 -16.65
C SER A 273 31.70 -19.35 -16.40
N GLN A 274 31.96 -18.92 -15.17
CA GLN A 274 33.24 -18.33 -14.79
C GLN A 274 34.40 -19.34 -14.86
N GLN A 275 34.17 -20.60 -14.46
CA GLN A 275 35.18 -21.64 -14.57
C GLN A 275 35.51 -21.97 -16.04
N VAL A 276 34.50 -22.10 -16.90
CA VAL A 276 34.66 -22.29 -18.35
C VAL A 276 35.51 -21.17 -18.96
N LYS A 277 35.17 -19.90 -18.68
CA LYS A 277 35.97 -18.73 -19.14
C LYS A 277 37.43 -18.82 -18.72
N LYS A 278 37.68 -19.13 -17.44
CA LYS A 278 39.04 -19.22 -16.89
C LYS A 278 39.85 -20.35 -17.52
N LYS A 279 39.24 -21.50 -17.77
CA LYS A 279 39.92 -22.66 -18.38
C LYS A 279 40.18 -22.44 -19.87
N LEU A 280 39.26 -21.80 -20.61
CA LEU A 280 39.48 -21.39 -22.00
C LEU A 280 40.60 -20.37 -22.15
N ALA A 281 40.65 -19.36 -21.27
CA ALA A 281 41.74 -18.37 -21.26
C ALA A 281 43.12 -19.02 -21.01
N LYS A 282 43.16 -20.23 -20.44
CA LYS A 282 44.37 -21.03 -20.26
C LYS A 282 44.66 -21.98 -21.44
N GLY A 283 43.90 -21.89 -22.53
CA GLY A 283 44.09 -22.67 -23.75
C GLY A 283 43.52 -24.09 -23.73
N LYS A 284 42.69 -24.44 -22.74
CA LYS A 284 42.06 -25.78 -22.67
C LYS A 284 40.97 -25.92 -23.73
N SER A 285 40.90 -27.11 -24.34
CA SER A 285 39.86 -27.49 -25.28
C SER A 285 38.52 -27.74 -24.58
N VAL A 286 37.42 -27.73 -25.35
CA VAL A 286 36.06 -27.99 -24.83
C VAL A 286 35.97 -29.36 -24.15
N GLY A 287 36.61 -30.40 -24.70
CA GLY A 287 36.63 -31.74 -24.12
C GLY A 287 37.37 -31.80 -22.78
N GLU A 288 38.53 -31.14 -22.67
CA GLU A 288 39.28 -31.07 -21.40
C GLU A 288 38.51 -30.28 -20.32
N ILE A 289 37.75 -29.25 -20.73
CA ILE A 289 36.94 -28.47 -19.80
C ILE A 289 35.72 -29.26 -19.33
N ALA A 290 35.08 -30.00 -20.23
CA ALA A 290 33.95 -30.88 -19.93
C ALA A 290 34.38 -31.96 -18.91
N ASP A 291 35.49 -32.65 -19.17
CA ASP A 291 36.04 -33.67 -18.28
C ASP A 291 36.43 -33.09 -16.90
N GLU A 292 37.15 -31.96 -16.86
CA GLU A 292 37.58 -31.34 -15.60
C GLU A 292 36.45 -30.71 -14.77
N LEU A 293 35.30 -30.46 -15.38
CA LEU A 293 34.12 -29.91 -14.70
C LEU A 293 33.06 -30.99 -14.45
N GLU A 294 33.32 -32.24 -14.87
CA GLU A 294 32.36 -33.35 -14.82
C GLU A 294 31.03 -33.01 -15.52
N GLU A 295 31.10 -32.25 -16.61
CA GLU A 295 29.98 -31.80 -17.42
C GLU A 295 30.09 -32.38 -18.84
N ASP A 296 28.99 -32.41 -19.59
CA ASP A 296 29.03 -32.82 -20.98
C ASP A 296 29.51 -31.68 -21.91
N GLU A 297 30.14 -32.04 -23.04
CA GLU A 297 30.64 -31.05 -24.00
C GLU A 297 29.53 -30.14 -24.57
N GLU A 298 28.29 -30.60 -24.64
CA GLU A 298 27.16 -29.83 -25.15
C GLU A 298 26.78 -28.71 -24.18
N THR A 299 26.80 -28.98 -22.87
CA THR A 299 26.61 -28.02 -21.78
C THR A 299 27.71 -26.95 -21.79
N ILE A 300 28.98 -27.33 -21.97
CA ILE A 300 30.10 -26.38 -22.12
C ILE A 300 29.92 -25.51 -23.37
N ARG A 301 29.53 -26.09 -24.52
CA ARG A 301 29.27 -25.35 -25.76
C ARG A 301 28.08 -24.40 -25.63
N ARG A 302 27.03 -24.78 -24.90
CA ARG A 302 25.87 -23.93 -24.62
C ARG A 302 26.25 -22.72 -23.76
N ILE A 303 27.04 -22.95 -22.71
CA ILE A 303 27.57 -21.88 -21.86
C ILE A 303 28.42 -20.90 -22.70
N LEU A 304 29.23 -21.42 -23.61
CA LEU A 304 30.06 -20.60 -24.49
C LEU A 304 29.26 -19.69 -25.42
N LYS A 305 28.16 -20.18 -26.00
CA LYS A 305 27.26 -19.38 -26.84
C LYS A 305 26.59 -18.23 -26.08
N ASN A 306 26.43 -18.35 -24.76
CA ASN A 306 25.83 -17.32 -23.91
C ASN A 306 26.88 -16.32 -23.35
N ILE A 307 28.15 -16.50 -23.70
CA ILE A 307 29.28 -15.72 -23.21
C ILE A 307 29.79 -14.70 -24.25
N GLU A 308 29.56 -14.95 -25.54
CA GLU A 308 29.74 -13.98 -26.64
C GLU A 308 28.72 -12.84 -26.56
#